data_AF-Q7M4E2-F1
#
_entry.id   AF-Q7M4E2-F1
#
_cell.length_a   1.000
_cell.length_b   1.000
_cell.length_c   1.000
_cell.angle_alpha   90.00
_cell.angle_beta   90.00
_cell.angle_gamma   90.00
#
_symmetry.space_group_name_H-M   'P 1'
#
loop_
_entity.id
_entity.type
_entity.pdbx_description
1 polymer ?
#
loop_
_entity_poly.entity_id
_entity_poly.type
_entity_poly.pdbx_seq_one_letter_code
_entity_poly.pdbx_strand_id
1 'polypeptide(L)' 'DLVGPSGIVRTDGRNVQFTQEEADNYFNVVKGPSGIVRKDGNNIQFTAEQAARQ' A
#
# COMPACT_ATOMS: atom_id res chain seq x y z
N ASP A 1 -2.13 14.22 -7.95
CA ASP A 1 -3.20 13.35 -7.43
C ASP A 1 -2.99 13.07 -5.96
N LEU A 2 -4.08 12.92 -5.20
CA LEU A 2 -4.05 12.53 -3.79
C LEU A 2 -4.52 11.07 -3.68
N VAL A 3 -3.70 10.21 -3.06
CA VAL A 3 -4.01 8.78 -2.89
C VAL A 3 -4.34 8.51 -1.43
N GLY A 4 -5.50 7.90 -1.18
CA GLY A 4 -5.93 7.44 0.14
C GLY A 4 -6.30 5.94 0.13
N PRO A 5 -6.62 5.36 1.30
CA PRO A 5 -6.84 3.92 1.43
C PRO A 5 -7.95 3.34 0.55
N SER A 6 -8.90 4.18 0.13
CA SER A 6 -10.07 3.77 -0.64
C SER A 6 -10.05 4.22 -2.10
N GLY A 7 -9.07 5.02 -2.53
CA GLY A 7 -9.07 5.55 -3.89
C GLY A 7 -8.11 6.71 -4.14
N ILE A 8 -8.27 7.32 -5.31
CA ILE A 8 -7.48 8.46 -5.79
C ILE A 8 -8.42 9.63 -6.09
N VAL A 9 -8.07 10.82 -5.58
CA VAL A 9 -8.61 12.09 -6.06
C VAL A 9 -7.64 12.65 -7.09
N ARG A 10 -8.07 12.70 -8.34
CA ARG A 10 -7.29 13.26 -9.45
C ARG A 10 -7.24 14.78 -9.36
N THR A 11 -6.18 15.39 -9.89
CA THR A 11 -6.04 16.86 -9.92
C THR A 11 -7.13 17.56 -10.72
N ASP A 12 -7.84 16.84 -11.60
CA ASP A 12 -9.02 17.34 -12.33
C ASP A 12 -10.35 17.14 -11.58
N GLY A 13 -10.30 16.69 -10.32
CA GLY A 13 -11.46 16.50 -9.46
C GLY A 13 -12.20 15.17 -9.64
N ARG A 14 -11.73 14.28 -10.51
CA ARG A 14 -12.33 12.93 -10.63
C ARG A 14 -11.90 12.02 -9.49
N ASN A 15 -12.86 11.29 -8.95
CA ASN A 15 -12.63 10.29 -7.92
C ASN A 15 -12.56 8.91 -8.57
N VAL A 16 -11.45 8.20 -8.35
CA VAL A 16 -11.32 6.79 -8.69
C VAL A 16 -11.39 6.00 -7.39
N GLN A 17 -12.50 5.31 -7.18
CA GLN A 17 -12.69 4.44 -6.02
C GLN A 17 -12.07 3.08 -6.31
N PHE A 18 -11.27 2.56 -5.38
CA PHE A 18 -10.77 1.21 -5.46
C PHE A 18 -11.89 0.21 -5.17
N THR A 19 -11.82 -0.92 -5.87
CA THR A 19 -12.55 -2.12 -5.46
C THR A 19 -12.06 -2.59 -4.09
N GLN A 20 -12.86 -3.42 -3.41
CA GLN A 20 -12.49 -4.02 -2.13
C GLN A 20 -11.14 -4.76 -2.24
N GLU A 21 -10.94 -5.51 -3.31
CA GLU A 21 -9.72 -6.28 -3.57
C GLU A 21 -8.49 -5.38 -3.80
N GLU A 22 -8.65 -4.27 -4.53
CA GLU A 22 -7.58 -3.30 -4.74
C GLU A 22 -7.20 -2.57 -3.44
N ALA A 23 -8.20 -2.14 -2.65
CA ALA A 23 -7.97 -1.49 -1.36
C ALA A 23 -7.26 -2.46 -0.39
N ASP A 24 -7.67 -3.72 -0.36
CA ASP A 24 -7.05 -4.75 0.47
C ASP A 24 -5.59 -5.02 0.06
N ASN A 25 -5.31 -5.08 -1.24
CA ASN A 25 -3.96 -5.34 -1.74
C ASN A 25 -3.00 -4.15 -1.56
N TYR A 26 -3.49 -2.91 -1.72
CA TYR A 26 -2.63 -1.73 -1.66
C TYR A 26 -2.42 -1.19 -0.25
N PHE A 27 -3.45 -1.26 0.62
CA PHE A 27 -3.45 -0.56 1.91
C PHE A 27 -3.53 -1.47 3.12
N ASN A 28 -4.10 -2.68 3.00
CA ASN A 28 -4.14 -3.66 4.09
C ASN A 28 -2.93 -4.59 4.09
N VAL A 29 -1.76 -4.04 3.78
CA VAL A 29 -0.46 -4.71 3.91
C VAL A 29 0.02 -4.66 5.36
N VAL A 30 0.43 -5.81 5.90
CA VAL A 30 1.05 -5.85 7.23
C VAL A 30 2.50 -5.42 7.08
N LYS A 31 2.83 -4.22 7.57
CA LYS A 31 4.22 -3.74 7.67
C LYS A 31 4.79 -4.08 9.04
N GLY A 32 5.92 -4.76 9.03
CA GLY A 32 6.72 -5.03 10.22
C GLY A 32 8.14 -4.46 10.08
N PRO A 33 8.95 -4.51 11.15
CA PRO A 33 10.32 -3.98 11.15
C PRO A 33 11.21 -4.53 10.03
N SER A 34 10.92 -5.76 9.58
CA SER A 34 11.72 -6.48 8.59
C SER A 34 11.14 -6.50 7.19
N GLY A 35 9.88 -6.07 6.96
CA GLY A 35 9.27 -6.21 5.64
C GLY A 35 7.78 -5.92 5.57
N ILE A 36 7.21 -6.23 4.40
CA ILE A 36 5.78 -6.09 4.08
C ILE A 36 5.23 -7.45 3.67
N VAL A 37 4.14 -7.86 4.31
CA VAL A 37 3.34 -9.00 3.84
C VAL A 37 2.17 -8.46 3.03
N ARG A 38 2.14 -8.81 1.74
CA ARG A 38 1.00 -8.52 0.87
C ARG A 38 -0.09 -9.58 1.00
N LYS A 39 -1.33 -9.18 0.74
CA LYS A 39 -2.51 -10.05 0.85
C LYS A 39 -2.49 -11.22 -0.15
N ASP A 40 -1.83 -11.04 -1.29
CA ASP A 40 -1.55 -12.09 -2.28
C ASP A 40 -0.50 -13.11 -1.81
N GLY A 41 0.01 -12.98 -0.58
CA GLY A 41 1.02 -13.86 0.01
C GLY A 41 2.46 -13.50 -0.39
N ASN A 42 2.66 -12.48 -1.23
CA ASN A 42 4.00 -12.06 -1.61
C ASN A 42 4.66 -11.26 -0.50
N ASN A 43 5.80 -11.76 -0.03
CA ASN A 43 6.58 -11.13 1.02
C ASN A 43 7.67 -10.23 0.43
N ILE A 44 7.71 -8.96 0.83
CA ILE A 44 8.81 -8.04 0.51
C ILE A 44 9.67 -7.93 1.77
N GLN A 45 10.87 -8.49 1.73
CA GLN A 45 11.84 -8.32 2.82
C GLN A 45 12.64 -7.03 2.63
N PHE A 46 12.77 -6.26 3.70
CA PHE A 46 13.59 -5.06 3.71
C PHE A 46 15.06 -5.42 3.79
N THR A 47 15.87 -4.66 3.05
CA THR A 47 17.32 -4.64 3.28
C THR A 47 17.63 -4.03 4.65
N ALA A 48 18.83 -4.29 5.18
CA ALA A 48 19.28 -3.73 6.46
C ALA A 48 19.17 -2.19 6.49
N GLU A 49 19.46 -1.53 5.37
CA GLU A 49 19.37 -0.07 5.24
C GLU A 49 17.91 0.42 5.26
N GLN A 50 16.98 -0.31 4.64
CA GLN A 50 15.55 0.02 4.63
C GLN A 50 14.90 -0.24 6.00
N ALA A 51 15.31 -1.29 6.70
CA ALA A 51 14.85 -1.58 8.06
C ALA A 51 15.28 -0.49 9.06
N ALA A 52 16.47 0.09 8.86
CA ALA A 52 16.98 1.17 9.72
C ALA A 52 16.31 2.54 9.47
N ARG A 53 15.53 2.70 8.40
CA ARG A 53 14.85 3.94 8.01
C ARG A 53 13.35 3.96 8.32
N GLN A 54 12.82 2.90 8.94
CA GLN A 54 11.42 2.84 9.37
C GLN A 54 11.16 3.63 10.65
#